data_AF-A0A2G1X0S7-F1
#
_entry.id   AF-A0A2G1X0S7-F1
#
_cell.length_a   1.000
_cell.length_b   1.000
_cell.length_c   1.000
_cell.angle_alpha   90.00
_cell.angle_beta   90.00
_cell.angle_gamma   90.00
#
_symmetry.space_group_name_H-M   'P 1'
#
loop_
_entity.id
_entity.type
_entity.pdbx_description
1 polymer ?
#
loop_
_entity_poly.entity_id
_entity_poly.type
_entity_poly.pdbx_seq_one_letter_code
_entity_poly.pdbx_strand_id
1 'polypeptide(L)'
;AGDDRLDDVESDLAGISADDLTEIDDKLSRVANAVVKVKRRLDAAERDRADRERVDALTRTANRHGVRSADCNHCGGGVELGLLSAPECPHCGRRFEDLEPNTGFLGTSKLLVGDRPAIDGDVADDDRDEMSRTTDRTSTAASDGGPDRDRR
;
A
#
# COMPACT_ATOMS: atom_id res chain seq x y z
N ALA A 1 -11.15 7.24 -49.51
CA ALA A 1 -10.00 6.82 -48.68
C ALA A 1 -10.15 7.29 -47.23
N GLY A 2 -10.62 8.53 -46.98
CA GLY A 2 -10.99 8.98 -45.63
C GLY A 2 -12.34 8.45 -45.14
N ASP A 3 -13.40 8.55 -45.97
CA ASP A 3 -14.76 8.09 -45.66
C ASP A 3 -14.84 6.63 -45.20
N ASP A 4 -14.30 5.68 -45.98
CA ASP A 4 -14.33 4.25 -45.58
C ASP A 4 -13.74 4.00 -44.18
N ARG A 5 -12.72 4.78 -43.78
CA ARG A 5 -12.11 4.63 -42.45
C ARG A 5 -12.98 5.24 -41.34
N LEU A 6 -13.80 6.23 -41.66
CA LEU A 6 -14.72 6.83 -40.70
C LEU A 6 -15.93 5.93 -40.48
N ASP A 7 -16.47 5.34 -41.56
CA ASP A 7 -17.57 4.38 -41.50
C ASP A 7 -17.19 3.11 -40.70
N ASP A 8 -15.95 2.62 -40.87
CA ASP A 8 -15.41 1.51 -40.08
C ASP A 8 -15.34 1.86 -38.57
N VAL A 9 -14.82 3.04 -38.23
CA VAL A 9 -14.68 3.49 -36.83
C VAL A 9 -16.04 3.76 -36.18
N GLU A 10 -17.02 4.28 -36.92
CA GLU A 10 -18.38 4.52 -36.43
C GLU A 10 -19.10 3.20 -36.16
N SER A 11 -18.89 2.18 -37.00
CA SER A 11 -19.40 0.83 -36.76
C SER A 11 -18.79 0.17 -35.52
N ASP A 12 -17.48 0.33 -35.32
CA ASP A 12 -16.80 -0.18 -34.12
C ASP A 12 -17.30 0.50 -32.84
N LEU A 13 -17.51 1.82 -32.87
CA LEU A 13 -18.06 2.60 -31.74
C LEU A 13 -19.51 2.25 -31.45
N ALA A 14 -20.32 2.02 -32.49
CA ALA A 14 -21.72 1.58 -32.35
C ALA A 14 -21.83 0.16 -31.77
N GLY A 15 -20.80 -0.67 -31.96
CA GLY A 15 -20.68 -1.99 -31.36
C GLY A 15 -20.37 -1.98 -29.86
N ILE A 16 -19.88 -0.86 -29.31
CA ILE A 16 -19.60 -0.72 -27.87
C ILE A 16 -20.86 -0.17 -27.19
N SER A 17 -21.55 -1.04 -26.45
CA SER A 17 -22.71 -0.61 -25.69
C SER A 17 -22.33 -0.07 -24.30
N ALA A 18 -23.17 0.80 -23.74
CA ALA A 18 -23.02 1.26 -22.36
C ALA A 18 -23.14 0.10 -21.35
N ASP A 19 -23.88 -0.95 -21.71
CA ASP A 19 -24.02 -2.17 -20.91
C ASP A 19 -22.70 -2.95 -20.86
N ASP A 20 -21.99 -3.11 -21.99
CA ASP A 20 -20.67 -3.76 -22.04
C ASP A 20 -19.65 -3.02 -21.18
N LEU A 21 -19.64 -1.68 -21.25
CA LEU A 21 -18.75 -0.85 -20.43
C LEU A 21 -19.05 -0.98 -18.94
N THR A 22 -20.33 -1.04 -18.56
CA THR A 22 -20.75 -1.23 -17.17
C THR A 22 -20.37 -2.62 -16.67
N GLU A 23 -20.53 -3.65 -17.48
CA GLU A 23 -20.13 -5.01 -17.13
C GLU A 23 -18.60 -5.13 -16.97
N ILE A 24 -17.83 -4.47 -17.83
CA ILE A 24 -16.37 -4.40 -17.72
C ILE A 24 -15.97 -3.69 -16.42
N ASP A 25 -16.59 -2.55 -16.11
CA ASP A 25 -16.31 -1.82 -14.87
C ASP A 25 -16.61 -2.66 -13.62
N ASP A 26 -17.74 -3.37 -13.60
CA ASP A 26 -18.10 -4.30 -12.54
C ASP A 26 -17.06 -5.41 -12.36
N LYS A 27 -16.60 -5.99 -13.48
CA LYS A 27 -15.55 -7.03 -13.47
C LYS A 27 -14.23 -6.46 -12.94
N LEU A 28 -13.81 -5.29 -13.39
CA LEU A 28 -12.58 -4.62 -12.95
C LEU A 28 -12.65 -4.28 -11.46
N SER A 29 -13.79 -3.75 -10.99
CA SER A 29 -14.05 -3.49 -9.59
C SER A 29 -13.94 -4.76 -8.74
N ARG A 30 -14.48 -5.90 -9.21
CA ARG A 30 -14.33 -7.19 -8.52
C ARG A 30 -12.88 -7.65 -8.45
N VAL A 31 -12.13 -7.54 -9.55
CA VAL A 31 -10.71 -7.92 -9.60
C VAL A 31 -9.88 -7.03 -8.68
N ALA A 32 -10.07 -5.71 -8.73
CA ALA A 32 -9.39 -4.75 -7.86
C ALA A 32 -9.60 -5.10 -6.38
N ASN A 33 -10.85 -5.38 -5.99
CA ASN A 33 -11.18 -5.81 -4.63
C ASN A 33 -10.53 -7.15 -4.25
N ALA A 34 -10.48 -8.11 -5.18
CA ALA A 34 -9.81 -9.39 -4.97
C ALA A 34 -8.29 -9.21 -4.75
N VAL A 35 -7.63 -8.37 -5.57
CA VAL A 35 -6.21 -8.07 -5.46
C VAL A 35 -5.90 -7.38 -4.13
N VAL A 36 -6.67 -6.37 -3.72
CA VAL A 36 -6.51 -5.71 -2.41
C VAL A 36 -6.64 -6.72 -1.26
N LYS A 37 -7.61 -7.63 -1.35
CA LYS A 37 -7.80 -8.68 -0.33
C LYS A 37 -6.62 -9.65 -0.27
N VAL A 38 -6.04 -10.03 -1.42
CA VAL A 38 -4.84 -10.87 -1.47
C VAL A 38 -3.64 -10.13 -0.89
N LYS A 39 -3.41 -8.87 -1.29
CA LYS A 39 -2.34 -8.03 -0.74
C LYS A 39 -2.41 -7.94 0.79
N ARG A 40 -3.59 -7.62 1.34
CA ARG A 40 -3.78 -7.54 2.80
C ARG A 40 -3.47 -8.85 3.53
N ARG A 41 -3.82 -10.00 2.92
CA ARG A 41 -3.52 -11.33 3.49
C ARG A 41 -2.03 -11.65 3.40
N LEU A 42 -1.38 -11.28 2.29
CA LEU A 42 0.06 -11.43 2.13
C LEU A 42 0.80 -10.58 3.17
N ASP A 43 0.46 -9.30 3.30
CA ASP A 43 1.08 -8.40 4.29
C ASP A 43 0.91 -8.93 5.72
N ALA A 44 -0.25 -9.52 6.05
CA ALA A 44 -0.47 -10.14 7.36
C ALA A 44 0.40 -11.39 7.57
N ALA A 45 0.51 -12.24 6.55
CA ALA A 45 1.34 -13.45 6.60
C ALA A 45 2.84 -13.12 6.67
N GLU A 46 3.28 -12.09 5.95
CA GLU A 46 4.67 -11.61 5.99
C GLU A 46 5.01 -11.02 7.36
N ARG A 47 4.11 -10.26 7.97
CA ARG A 47 4.29 -9.77 9.34
C ARG A 47 4.40 -10.91 10.35
N ASP A 48 3.51 -11.91 10.29
CA ASP A 48 3.56 -13.08 11.18
C ASP A 48 4.87 -13.86 11.01
N ARG A 49 5.34 -14.08 9.78
CA ARG A 49 6.66 -14.70 9.55
C ARG A 49 7.80 -13.86 10.14
N ALA A 50 7.81 -12.56 9.86
CA ALA A 50 8.87 -11.68 10.34
C ALA A 50 8.87 -11.56 11.87
N ASP A 51 7.72 -11.70 12.53
CA ASP A 51 7.63 -11.73 13.98
C ASP A 51 8.16 -13.05 14.56
N ARG A 52 7.84 -14.19 13.95
CA ARG A 52 8.40 -15.50 14.33
C ARG A 52 9.92 -15.54 14.15
N GLU A 53 10.43 -15.06 13.02
CA GLU A 53 11.87 -14.99 12.76
C GLU A 53 12.61 -14.16 13.81
N ARG A 54 11.99 -13.06 14.30
CA ARG A 54 12.55 -12.24 15.38
C ARG A 54 12.57 -12.99 16.71
N VAL A 55 11.47 -13.65 17.08
CA VAL A 55 11.43 -14.48 18.31
C VAL A 55 12.48 -15.59 18.24
N ASP A 56 12.62 -16.23 17.08
CA ASP A 56 13.63 -17.26 16.85
C ASP A 56 15.05 -16.71 16.98
N ALA A 57 15.32 -15.50 16.47
CA ALA A 57 16.61 -14.85 16.60
C ALA A 57 16.95 -14.54 18.08
N LEU A 58 16.00 -13.95 18.81
CA LEU A 58 16.14 -13.64 20.24
C LEU A 58 16.39 -14.92 21.04
N THR A 59 15.57 -15.96 20.81
CA THR A 59 15.67 -17.25 21.50
C THR A 59 16.98 -17.95 21.19
N ARG A 60 17.44 -17.89 19.94
CA ARG A 60 18.74 -18.47 19.53
C ARG A 60 19.90 -17.76 20.22
N THR A 61 19.87 -16.44 20.30
CA THR A 61 20.86 -15.66 21.06
C THR A 61 20.81 -16.04 22.53
N ALA A 62 19.62 -16.12 23.12
CA ALA A 62 19.43 -16.52 24.51
C ALA A 62 20.05 -17.89 24.82
N ASN A 63 19.75 -18.88 23.98
CA ASN A 63 20.26 -20.24 24.11
C ASN A 63 21.78 -20.30 23.98
N ARG A 64 22.37 -19.54 23.04
CA ARG A 64 23.84 -19.47 22.89
C ARG A 64 24.54 -18.91 24.12
N HIS A 65 23.90 -17.98 24.82
CA HIS A 65 24.47 -17.28 25.98
C HIS A 65 23.94 -17.79 27.33
N GLY A 66 23.12 -18.84 27.35
CA GLY A 66 22.55 -19.40 28.58
C GLY A 66 21.56 -18.47 29.30
N VAL A 67 20.95 -17.53 28.56
CA VAL A 67 20.01 -16.55 29.12
C VAL A 67 18.61 -17.15 29.15
N ARG A 68 18.05 -17.34 30.34
CA ARG A 68 16.65 -17.79 30.54
C ARG A 68 15.65 -16.65 30.64
N SER A 69 16.09 -15.52 31.18
CA SER A 69 15.26 -14.35 31.48
C SER A 69 16.05 -13.08 31.20
N ALA A 70 15.37 -12.04 30.73
CA ALA A 70 15.95 -10.75 30.46
C ALA A 70 14.96 -9.62 30.80
N ASP A 71 15.49 -8.47 31.19
CA ASP A 71 14.67 -7.32 31.57
C ASP A 71 14.37 -6.45 30.35
N CYS A 72 13.11 -6.04 30.20
CA CYS A 72 12.74 -5.08 29.17
C CYS A 72 13.44 -3.74 29.44
N ASN A 73 14.23 -3.25 28.48
CA ASN A 73 14.95 -1.97 28.64
C ASN A 73 14.02 -0.75 28.71
N HIS A 74 12.72 -0.89 28.38
CA HIS A 74 11.75 0.18 28.46
C HIS A 74 11.06 0.27 29.83
N CYS A 75 10.43 -0.81 30.30
CA CYS A 75 9.67 -0.80 31.56
C CYS A 75 10.40 -1.46 32.73
N GLY A 76 11.54 -2.10 32.51
CA GLY A 76 12.29 -2.85 33.51
C GLY A 76 11.66 -4.18 33.93
N GLY A 77 10.54 -4.59 33.32
CA GLY A 77 9.87 -5.84 33.64
C GLY A 77 10.67 -7.05 33.17
N GLY A 78 10.84 -8.05 34.04
CA GLY A 78 11.49 -9.32 33.73
C GLY A 78 10.62 -10.17 32.81
N VAL A 79 11.23 -10.70 31.74
CA VAL A 79 10.56 -11.52 30.72
C VAL A 79 11.29 -12.86 30.60
N GLU A 80 10.54 -13.95 30.62
CA GLU A 80 11.06 -15.30 30.37
C GLU A 80 11.12 -15.57 28.86
N LEU A 81 12.32 -15.81 28.34
CA LEU A 81 12.57 -15.94 26.90
C LEU A 81 11.95 -17.22 26.32
N GLY A 82 11.83 -18.28 27.13
CA GLY A 82 11.21 -19.54 26.73
C GLY A 82 9.68 -19.50 26.59
N LEU A 83 9.03 -18.43 27.05
CA LEU A 83 7.57 -18.27 27.03
C LEU A 83 7.09 -17.23 26.00
N LEU A 84 8.01 -16.59 25.30
CA LEU A 84 7.69 -15.55 24.30
C LEU A 84 7.06 -16.17 23.06
N SER A 85 5.80 -15.83 22.80
CA SER A 85 5.07 -16.20 21.58
C SER A 85 5.10 -15.13 20.48
N ALA A 86 5.49 -13.91 20.83
CA ALA A 86 5.59 -12.75 19.94
C ALA A 86 6.78 -11.88 20.35
N PRO A 87 7.38 -11.08 19.46
CA PRO A 87 8.56 -10.27 19.75
C PRO A 87 8.18 -8.98 20.48
N GLU A 88 7.41 -9.06 21.57
CA GLU A 88 6.93 -7.91 22.32
C GLU A 88 6.91 -8.17 23.84
N CYS A 89 7.04 -7.10 24.61
CA CYS A 89 7.03 -7.18 26.06
C CYS A 89 5.60 -7.46 26.56
N PRO A 90 5.37 -8.54 27.32
CA PRO A 90 4.04 -8.84 27.88
C PRO A 90 3.57 -7.81 28.92
N HIS A 91 4.49 -6.99 29.44
CA HIS A 91 4.19 -5.99 30.48
C HIS A 91 3.81 -4.62 29.90
N CYS A 92 4.45 -4.19 28.80
CA CYS A 92 4.25 -2.85 28.23
C CYS A 92 3.90 -2.83 26.72
N GLY A 93 3.82 -4.00 26.07
CA GLY A 93 3.45 -4.14 24.66
C GLY A 93 4.50 -3.64 23.66
N ARG A 94 5.67 -3.23 24.11
CA ARG A 94 6.71 -2.73 23.21
C ARG A 94 7.46 -3.85 22.51
N ARG A 95 7.74 -3.67 21.22
CA ARG A 95 8.44 -4.66 20.40
C ARG A 95 9.93 -4.71 20.69
N PHE A 96 10.45 -5.93 20.81
CA PHE A 96 11.88 -6.19 20.96
C PHE A 96 12.57 -6.16 19.60
N GLU A 97 13.73 -5.51 19.55
CA GLU A 97 14.62 -5.54 18.39
C GLU A 97 15.77 -6.51 18.60
N ASP A 98 16.33 -6.53 19.81
CA ASP A 98 17.49 -7.37 20.10
C ASP A 98 17.56 -7.79 21.58
N LEU A 99 18.42 -8.76 21.87
CA LEU A 99 18.76 -9.23 23.19
C LEU A 99 20.23 -8.92 23.45
N GLU A 100 20.50 -8.06 24.43
CA GLU A 100 21.85 -7.80 24.94
C GLU A 100 22.15 -8.79 26.08
N PRO A 101 23.00 -9.82 25.84
CA PRO A 101 23.34 -10.80 26.85
C PRO A 101 24.37 -10.20 27.81
N ASN A 102 24.13 -10.33 29.11
CA ASN A 102 25.17 -10.00 30.08
C ASN A 102 26.18 -11.15 30.18
N THR A 103 27.40 -10.92 29.69
CA THR A 103 28.50 -11.89 29.69
C THR A 103 29.32 -11.90 30.99
N GLY A 104 28.96 -11.06 31.96
CA GLY A 104 29.63 -10.94 33.27
C GLY A 104 28.82 -11.47 34.46
N PHE A 105 29.47 -11.68 35.60
CA PHE A 105 28.90 -12.30 36.81
C PHE A 105 27.88 -11.46 37.60
N LEU A 106 27.60 -10.21 37.21
CA LEU A 106 26.83 -9.24 38.03
C LEU A 106 25.72 -8.48 37.28
N GLY A 107 25.36 -8.85 36.04
CA GLY A 107 24.35 -8.14 35.24
C GLY A 107 23.18 -9.01 34.78
N THR A 108 21.97 -8.44 34.69
CA THR A 108 20.77 -9.10 34.10
C THR A 108 20.68 -8.79 32.62
N SER A 109 20.62 -9.80 31.76
CA SER A 109 20.49 -9.60 30.30
C SER A 109 19.30 -8.68 29.97
N LYS A 110 19.40 -7.89 28.91
CA LYS A 110 18.40 -6.88 28.57
C LYS A 110 17.78 -7.11 27.21
N LEU A 111 16.47 -6.94 27.14
CA LEU A 111 15.74 -6.91 25.87
C LEU A 111 15.63 -5.46 25.40
N LEU A 112 16.28 -5.19 24.27
CA LEU A 112 16.27 -3.88 23.63
C LEU A 112 14.97 -3.70 22.86
N VAL A 113 14.33 -2.56 23.12
CA VAL A 113 13.10 -2.17 22.45
C VAL A 113 13.46 -1.21 21.34
N GLY A 114 12.94 -1.48 20.15
CA GLY A 114 13.04 -0.58 19.01
C GLY A 114 12.00 0.49 19.02
N ASP A 115 12.42 1.75 19.01
CA ASP A 115 11.59 2.83 18.50
C ASP A 115 11.72 2.82 16.97
N ARG A 116 11.04 1.88 16.32
CA ARG A 116 10.97 1.86 14.85
C ARG A 116 10.33 3.19 14.43
N PRO A 117 11.02 4.10 13.72
CA PRO A 117 10.38 5.32 13.24
C PRO A 117 9.20 4.89 12.39
N ALA A 118 8.05 5.53 12.58
CA ALA A 118 6.98 5.42 11.60
C ALA A 118 7.61 5.82 10.26
N ILE A 119 7.53 4.94 9.26
CA ILE A 119 7.93 5.31 7.90
C ILE A 119 7.06 6.52 7.55
N ASP A 120 7.67 7.70 7.44
CA ASP A 120 7.07 8.87 6.80
C ASP A 120 6.90 8.50 5.34
N GLY A 121 5.75 7.91 5.03
CA GLY A 121 5.30 7.77 3.66
C GLY A 121 4.95 9.16 3.17
N ASP A 122 5.92 9.85 2.56
CA ASP A 122 5.63 10.95 1.65
C ASP A 122 4.77 10.38 0.50
N VAL A 123 3.46 10.34 0.71
CA VAL A 123 2.50 10.38 -0.38
C VAL A 123 2.51 11.82 -0.84
N ALA A 124 3.30 12.10 -1.89
CA ALA A 124 3.10 13.31 -2.66
C ALA A 124 1.71 13.21 -3.31
N ASP A 125 0.70 13.72 -2.62
CA ASP A 125 -0.62 14.03 -3.13
C ASP A 125 -0.56 15.42 -3.81
N ASP A 126 0.13 15.53 -4.94
CA ASP A 126 0.15 16.70 -5.84
C ASP A 126 0.81 16.18 -7.15
N ASP A 127 0.21 16.08 -8.33
CA ASP A 127 -0.85 16.85 -8.95
C ASP A 127 -1.74 15.92 -9.82
N ARG A 128 -3.06 15.92 -9.59
CA ARG A 128 -4.05 15.48 -10.58
C ARG A 128 -5.17 16.52 -10.69
N ASP A 129 -4.77 17.78 -10.92
CA ASP A 129 -5.71 18.86 -11.21
C ASP A 129 -5.17 19.73 -12.37
N GLU A 130 -5.07 19.18 -13.58
CA GLU A 130 -5.14 19.99 -14.81
C GLU A 130 -5.78 19.19 -15.95
N MET A 131 -7.10 19.07 -15.88
CA MET A 131 -7.93 18.87 -17.07
C MET A 131 -9.09 19.85 -17.00
N SER A 132 -8.87 21.12 -17.33
CA SER A 132 -9.90 22.01 -17.89
C SER A 132 -9.31 23.36 -18.30
N ARG A 133 -9.57 23.73 -19.56
CA ARG A 133 -9.21 24.99 -20.27
C ARG A 133 -7.82 24.89 -20.92
N THR A 134 -7.68 24.57 -22.19
CA THR A 134 -8.15 25.41 -23.30
C THR A 134 -8.49 24.59 -24.54
N THR A 135 -9.79 24.49 -24.84
CA THR A 135 -10.25 24.30 -26.21
C THR A 135 -10.03 25.62 -26.96
N ASP A 136 -8.80 25.89 -27.40
CA ASP A 136 -8.54 26.96 -28.37
C ASP A 136 -8.70 26.39 -29.79
N ARG A 137 -9.97 26.20 -30.19
CA ARG A 137 -10.34 26.11 -31.61
C ARG A 137 -10.46 27.53 -32.15
N THR A 138 -9.33 28.16 -32.46
CA THR A 138 -9.31 29.32 -33.35
C THR A 138 -8.98 28.82 -34.75
N SER A 139 -10.02 28.41 -35.49
CA SER A 139 -9.98 28.25 -36.95
C SER A 139 -11.41 28.22 -37.52
N THR A 140 -12.00 29.40 -37.69
CA THR A 140 -13.07 29.61 -38.69
C THR A 140 -12.79 30.92 -39.38
N ALA A 141 -12.13 30.82 -40.54
CA ALA A 141 -12.06 31.85 -41.55
C ALA A 141 -12.84 31.35 -42.79
N ALA A 142 -13.66 32.26 -43.35
CA ALA A 142 -14.35 32.21 -44.66
C ALA A 142 -15.50 31.16 -44.79
N SER A 143 -16.62 31.38 -45.49
CA SER A 143 -17.19 32.51 -46.23
C SER A 143 -18.59 32.09 -46.71
N ASP A 144 -19.43 33.09 -47.01
CA ASP A 144 -20.52 33.11 -48.02
C ASP A 144 -21.85 32.34 -47.83
N GLY A 145 -22.96 33.09 -47.91
CA GLY A 145 -24.25 32.56 -48.34
C GLY A 145 -25.50 33.29 -47.83
N GLY A 146 -25.84 34.47 -48.37
CA GLY A 146 -27.24 34.91 -48.42
C GLY A 146 -28.06 33.99 -49.34
N PRO A 147 -29.41 33.96 -49.28
CA PRO A 147 -30.25 35.16 -49.35
C PRO A 147 -31.48 35.14 -48.42
N ASP A 148 -31.93 36.30 -47.94
CA ASP A 148 -33.30 36.41 -47.44
C ASP A 148 -34.12 37.44 -48.21
N ARG A 149 -35.31 36.97 -48.60
CA ARG A 149 -36.28 37.65 -49.41
C ARG A 149 -37.33 38.19 -48.46
N ASP A 150 -37.45 39.51 -48.35
CA ASP A 150 -38.69 40.08 -47.83
C ASP A 150 -39.31 41.07 -48.81
N ARG A 151 -40.42 40.59 -49.35
CA ARG A 151 -41.49 41.36 -49.95
C ARG A 151 -42.32 41.92 -48.80
N ARG A 152 -42.47 43.24 -48.73
CA ARG A 152 -43.76 43.98 -48.70
C ARG A 152 -43.63 45.32 -47.99
#